data_AF-A0A961XG72-F1
#
_entry.id   AF-A0A961XG72-F1
#
_cell.length_a   1.000
_cell.length_b   1.000
_cell.length_c   1.000
_cell.angle_alpha   90.00
_cell.angle_beta   90.00
_cell.angle_gamma   90.00
#
_symmetry.space_group_name_H-M   'P 1'
#
loop_
_entity.id
_entity.type
_entity.pdbx_description
1 polymer ?
#
loop_
_entity_poly.entity_id
_entity_poly.type
_entity_poly.pdbx_seq_one_letter_code
_entity_poly.pdbx_strand_id
1 'polypeptide(L)'
;EQEKIALAYQRSLAVLGIAVSIRTVEDAQYQARTLTFDYDMIFKTYSASLSPGVEQIRRWSSTARDSQGSENLAGVADPDIDRMIGHILAARDDAEFEASVRAHDRLLVAGHYLVPLFHLGEQWVARRAYIGHPDYLPLYGAYFPGWWDQRAQK
;
A
#
# COMPACT_ATOMS: atom_id res chain seq x y z
N GLU A 1 -4.91 -16.06 -6.39
CA GLU A 1 -4.32 -15.08 -7.35
C GLU A 1 -2.83 -14.88 -7.12
N GLN A 2 -2.40 -14.61 -5.88
CA GLN A 2 -0.99 -14.47 -5.49
C GLN A 2 -0.07 -15.59 -6.02
N GLU A 3 -0.49 -16.85 -5.90
CA GLU A 3 0.29 -18.00 -6.43
C GLU A 3 0.55 -17.92 -7.94
N LYS A 4 -0.43 -17.45 -8.73
CA LYS A 4 -0.26 -17.28 -10.19
C LYS A 4 0.77 -16.21 -10.51
N ILE A 5 0.77 -15.10 -9.76
CA ILE A 5 1.74 -14.02 -9.88
C ILE A 5 3.13 -14.53 -9.47
N ALA A 6 3.22 -15.27 -8.35
CA ALA A 6 4.47 -15.87 -7.87
C ALA A 6 5.07 -16.82 -8.90
N LEU A 7 4.25 -17.68 -9.53
CA LEU A 7 4.68 -18.58 -10.60
C LEU A 7 5.22 -17.82 -11.82
N ALA A 8 4.59 -16.69 -12.18
CA ALA A 8 5.10 -15.84 -13.25
C ALA A 8 6.45 -15.23 -12.89
N TYR A 9 6.60 -14.73 -11.66
CA TYR A 9 7.85 -14.14 -11.19
C TYR A 9 8.97 -15.18 -11.07
N GLN A 10 8.68 -16.38 -10.54
CA GLN A 10 9.60 -17.52 -10.51
C GLN A 10 10.14 -17.85 -11.91
N ARG A 11 9.29 -17.90 -12.94
CA ARG A 11 9.74 -18.15 -14.32
C ARG A 11 10.70 -17.07 -14.82
N SER A 12 10.43 -15.80 -14.52
CA SER A 12 11.33 -14.69 -14.90
C SER A 12 12.68 -14.78 -14.18
N LEU A 13 12.67 -15.11 -12.88
CA LEU A 13 13.88 -15.26 -12.07
C LEU A 13 14.71 -16.49 -12.45
N ALA A 14 14.07 -17.58 -12.89
CA ALA A 14 14.75 -18.79 -13.34
C ALA A 14 15.65 -18.55 -14.57
N VAL A 15 15.28 -17.61 -15.46
CA VAL A 15 16.13 -17.21 -16.60
C VAL A 15 17.45 -16.59 -16.14
N LEU A 16 17.45 -15.97 -14.96
CA LEU A 16 18.64 -15.40 -14.32
C LEU A 16 19.38 -16.42 -13.43
N GLY A 17 18.95 -17.68 -13.42
CA GLY A 17 19.53 -18.73 -12.57
C GLY A 17 19.12 -18.66 -11.10
N ILE A 18 18.09 -17.88 -10.75
CA ILE A 18 17.61 -17.73 -9.38
C ILE A 18 16.53 -18.79 -9.10
N ALA A 19 16.80 -19.67 -8.14
CA ALA A 19 15.85 -20.69 -7.70
C ALA A 19 14.86 -20.11 -6.66
N VAL A 20 13.56 -20.22 -6.94
CA VAL A 20 12.49 -19.76 -6.03
C VAL A 20 11.59 -20.95 -5.69
N SER A 21 11.27 -21.12 -4.41
CA SER A 21 10.26 -22.08 -3.94
C SER A 21 9.00 -21.33 -3.53
N ILE A 22 7.84 -21.76 -4.04
CA ILE A 22 6.55 -21.15 -3.72
C ILE A 22 5.85 -22.02 -2.69
N ARG A 23 5.50 -21.44 -1.55
CA ARG A 23 4.80 -22.13 -0.45
C ARG A 23 3.48 -21.43 -0.16
N THR A 24 2.37 -22.11 -0.46
CA THR A 24 1.04 -21.71 0.02
C THR A 24 0.82 -22.29 1.41
N VAL A 25 0.35 -21.47 2.35
CA VAL A 25 0.02 -21.89 3.73
C VAL A 25 -1.37 -21.39 4.09
N GLU A 26 -1.96 -21.99 5.12
CA GLU A 26 -3.21 -21.52 5.71
C GLU A 26 -3.04 -20.15 6.39
N ASP A 27 -4.12 -19.39 6.47
CA ASP A 27 -4.12 -18.00 6.96
C ASP A 27 -3.47 -17.84 8.33
N ALA A 28 -3.77 -18.74 9.29
CA ALA A 28 -3.20 -18.66 10.64
C ALA A 28 -1.66 -18.82 10.62
N GLN A 29 -1.14 -19.73 9.81
CA GLN A 29 0.30 -19.92 9.64
C GLN A 29 0.93 -18.73 8.91
N TYR A 30 0.27 -18.23 7.86
CA TYR A 30 0.73 -17.05 7.13
C TYR A 30 0.87 -15.84 8.06
N GLN A 31 -0.15 -15.58 8.89
CA GLN A 31 -0.12 -14.48 9.85
C GLN A 31 0.95 -14.69 10.91
N ALA A 32 1.06 -15.87 11.52
CA ALA A 32 2.08 -16.15 12.52
C ALA A 32 3.50 -15.89 11.99
N ARG A 33 3.80 -16.41 10.79
CA ARG A 33 5.10 -16.20 10.12
C ARG A 33 5.31 -14.75 9.71
N THR A 34 4.27 -14.04 9.28
CA THR A 34 4.35 -12.61 8.94
C THR A 34 4.72 -11.79 10.19
N LEU A 35 4.06 -12.05 11.32
CA LEU A 35 4.26 -11.32 12.58
C LEU A 35 5.68 -11.50 13.13
N THR A 36 6.28 -12.68 12.90
CA THR A 36 7.64 -13.00 13.35
C THR A 36 8.70 -12.79 12.27
N PHE A 37 8.35 -12.19 11.13
CA PHE A 37 9.25 -11.98 9.99
C PHE A 37 9.92 -13.26 9.44
N ASP A 38 9.26 -14.41 9.56
CA ASP A 38 9.74 -15.70 9.04
C ASP A 38 9.30 -15.91 7.58
N TYR A 39 9.98 -15.22 6.67
CA TYR A 39 9.80 -15.35 5.22
C TYR A 39 10.97 -14.73 4.46
N ASP A 40 11.20 -15.19 3.23
CA ASP A 40 12.11 -14.51 2.30
C ASP A 40 11.39 -13.41 1.50
N MET A 41 10.18 -13.70 1.02
CA MET A 41 9.34 -12.78 0.27
C MET A 41 7.85 -13.12 0.44
N ILE A 42 7.00 -12.10 0.54
CA ILE A 42 5.56 -12.24 0.70
C ILE A 42 4.78 -11.23 -0.15
N PHE A 43 3.53 -11.54 -0.43
CA PHE A 43 2.58 -10.58 -1.01
C PHE A 43 1.88 -9.80 0.09
N LYS A 44 2.10 -8.49 0.13
CA LYS A 44 1.42 -7.58 1.07
C LYS A 44 1.04 -6.28 0.38
N THR A 45 0.09 -5.59 0.99
CA THR A 45 -0.46 -4.33 0.49
C THR A 45 -0.24 -3.26 1.53
N TYR A 46 0.30 -2.12 1.10
CA TYR A 46 0.32 -0.89 1.88
C TYR A 46 -0.77 0.03 1.36
N SER A 47 -1.81 0.27 2.15
CA SER A 47 -2.86 1.22 1.78
C SER A 47 -2.30 2.64 1.80
N ALA A 48 -2.40 3.34 0.67
CA ALA A 48 -2.04 4.73 0.52
C ALA A 48 -3.18 5.66 0.94
N SER A 49 -2.82 6.90 1.30
CA SER A 49 -3.73 7.98 1.69
C SER A 49 -3.18 9.29 1.12
N LEU A 50 -4.04 10.30 0.92
CA LEU A 50 -3.60 11.66 0.61
C LEU A 50 -3.06 12.39 1.85
N SER A 51 -3.20 11.79 3.02
CA SER A 51 -2.65 12.28 4.29
C SER A 51 -1.92 11.12 4.98
N PRO A 52 -0.74 10.71 4.47
CA PRO A 52 0.13 9.81 5.21
C PRO A 52 0.60 10.48 6.51
N GLY A 53 0.68 9.71 7.58
CA GLY A 53 0.98 10.23 8.92
C GLY A 53 1.70 9.22 9.81
N VAL A 54 1.23 9.10 11.06
CA VAL A 54 1.92 8.31 12.10
C VAL A 54 2.05 6.83 11.76
N GLU A 55 1.20 6.31 10.88
CA GLU A 55 1.28 4.94 10.39
C GLU A 55 2.56 4.66 9.60
N GLN A 56 3.25 5.68 9.09
CA GLN A 56 4.53 5.48 8.40
C GLN A 56 5.63 5.01 9.36
N ILE A 57 5.55 5.33 10.67
CA ILE A 57 6.49 4.85 11.68
C ILE A 57 6.44 3.32 11.72
N ARG A 58 5.27 2.74 11.96
CA ARG A 58 5.11 1.27 12.04
C ARG A 58 5.38 0.54 10.73
N ARG A 59 5.39 1.25 9.59
CA ARG A 59 5.63 0.68 8.24
C ARG A 59 7.09 0.74 7.81
N TRP A 60 7.83 1.79 8.17
CA TRP A 60 9.10 2.09 7.54
C TRP A 60 10.21 2.54 8.50
N SER A 61 9.91 2.80 9.78
CA SER A 61 10.95 3.29 10.69
C SER A 61 11.94 2.21 11.10
N SER A 62 13.18 2.63 11.38
CA SER A 62 14.21 1.74 11.92
C SER A 62 13.78 1.09 13.23
N THR A 63 13.02 1.80 14.07
CA THR A 63 12.50 1.28 15.34
C THR A 63 11.44 0.19 15.17
N ALA A 64 10.76 0.14 14.02
CA ALA A 64 9.76 -0.86 13.72
C ALA A 64 10.36 -2.16 13.16
N ARG A 65 11.62 -2.13 12.67
CA ARG A 65 12.28 -3.26 11.98
C ARG A 65 12.23 -4.57 12.79
N ASP A 66 12.66 -4.53 14.04
CA ASP A 66 12.79 -5.72 14.88
C ASP A 66 11.58 -5.92 15.82
N SER A 67 10.57 -5.06 15.71
CA SER A 67 9.35 -5.14 16.51
C SER A 67 8.40 -6.16 15.89
N GLN A 68 8.34 -7.37 16.45
CA GLN A 68 7.43 -8.40 15.97
C GLN A 68 5.99 -7.89 15.93
N GLY A 69 5.34 -8.11 14.78
CA GLY A 69 4.01 -7.63 14.47
C GLY A 69 3.92 -6.20 13.95
N SER A 70 5.04 -5.51 13.74
CA SER A 70 5.04 -4.24 13.01
C SER A 70 4.66 -4.44 11.53
N GLU A 71 4.36 -3.33 10.84
CA GLU A 71 4.13 -3.32 9.38
C GLU A 71 5.44 -3.10 8.59
N ASN A 72 6.59 -3.10 9.26
CA ASN A 72 7.90 -3.00 8.61
C ASN A 72 8.36 -4.35 8.07
N LEU A 73 7.60 -4.82 7.08
CA LEU A 73 7.73 -6.15 6.50
C LEU A 73 9.00 -6.31 5.63
N ALA A 74 9.56 -5.20 5.16
CA ALA A 74 10.81 -5.21 4.40
C ALA A 74 12.06 -5.03 5.31
N GLY A 75 11.86 -4.85 6.61
CA GLY A 75 12.96 -4.65 7.57
C GLY A 75 13.76 -3.37 7.34
N VAL A 76 13.09 -2.30 6.90
CA VAL A 76 13.71 -0.99 6.63
C VAL A 76 14.33 -0.43 7.92
N ALA A 77 15.58 0.00 7.84
CA ALA A 77 16.25 0.74 8.89
C ALA A 77 17.24 1.73 8.29
N ASP A 78 16.70 2.82 7.76
CA ASP A 78 17.46 3.88 7.10
C ASP A 78 17.19 5.21 7.82
N PRO A 79 18.24 5.90 8.32
CA PRO A 79 18.08 7.15 9.05
C PRO A 79 17.52 8.30 8.20
N ASP A 80 17.71 8.28 6.87
CA ASP A 80 17.11 9.27 5.97
C ASP A 80 15.61 9.03 5.79
N ILE A 81 15.17 7.76 5.78
CA ILE A 81 13.74 7.41 5.80
C ILE A 81 13.10 7.87 7.12
N ASP A 82 13.75 7.58 8.26
CA ASP A 82 13.28 8.03 9.58
C ASP A 82 13.14 9.56 9.65
N ARG A 83 14.15 10.27 9.13
CA ARG A 83 14.15 11.75 9.06
C ARG A 83 12.98 12.25 8.21
N MET A 84 12.70 11.62 7.06
CA MET A 84 11.59 12.04 6.22
C MET A 84 10.23 11.75 6.85
N ILE A 85 10.07 10.65 7.60
CA ILE A 85 8.86 10.42 8.41
C ILE A 85 8.70 11.57 9.42
N GLY A 86 9.78 12.00 10.08
CA GLY A 86 9.76 13.15 10.99
C GLY A 86 9.26 14.44 10.32
N HIS A 87 9.72 14.74 9.10
CA HIS A 87 9.26 15.90 8.35
C HIS A 87 7.80 15.80 7.93
N ILE A 88 7.32 14.64 7.48
CA ILE A 88 5.89 14.41 7.16
C ILE A 88 5.02 14.78 8.37
N LEU A 89 5.43 14.38 9.58
CA LEU A 89 4.67 14.63 10.80
C LEU A 89 4.77 16.06 11.34
N ALA A 90 5.87 16.76 11.03
CA ALA A 90 6.11 18.11 11.54
C ALA A 90 5.59 19.21 10.61
N ALA A 91 5.36 18.90 9.33
CA ALA A 91 4.97 19.86 8.31
C ALA A 91 3.73 20.67 8.70
N ARG A 92 3.77 21.99 8.46
CA ARG A 92 2.70 22.93 8.86
C ARG A 92 1.93 23.52 7.70
N ASP A 93 2.38 23.30 6.48
CA ASP A 93 1.72 23.72 5.25
C ASP A 93 1.79 22.63 4.18
N ASP A 94 0.92 22.78 3.17
CA ASP A 94 0.73 21.77 2.12
C ASP A 94 1.98 21.57 1.25
N ALA A 95 2.75 22.63 1.01
CA ALA A 95 3.93 22.56 0.15
C ALA A 95 5.07 21.79 0.83
N GLU A 96 5.29 22.05 2.11
CA GLU A 96 6.25 21.30 2.93
C GLU A 96 5.82 19.84 3.09
N PHE A 97 4.53 19.59 3.35
CA PHE A 97 3.99 18.24 3.49
C PHE A 97 4.17 17.44 2.19
N GLU A 98 3.76 18.01 1.04
CA GLU A 98 3.89 17.36 -0.26
C GLU A 98 5.35 17.09 -0.62
N ALA A 99 6.25 18.05 -0.40
CA ALA A 99 7.68 17.86 -0.64
C ALA A 99 8.25 16.74 0.23
N SER A 100 7.85 16.66 1.50
CA SER A 100 8.30 15.63 2.44
C SER A 100 7.82 14.25 2.05
N VAL A 101 6.55 14.11 1.66
CA VAL A 101 5.97 12.85 1.18
C VAL A 101 6.65 12.39 -0.11
N ARG A 102 6.87 13.28 -1.07
CA ARG A 102 7.57 12.96 -2.33
C ARG A 102 9.02 12.54 -2.09
N ALA A 103 9.71 13.17 -1.13
CA ALA A 103 11.07 12.78 -0.78
C ALA A 103 11.11 11.39 -0.11
N HIS A 104 10.17 11.12 0.80
CA HIS A 104 10.01 9.80 1.42
C HIS A 104 9.73 8.70 0.37
N ASP A 105 8.82 8.95 -0.57
CA ASP A 105 8.52 8.03 -1.68
C ASP A 105 9.77 7.69 -2.52
N ARG A 106 10.55 8.70 -2.90
CA ARG A 106 11.80 8.49 -3.67
C ARG A 106 12.81 7.61 -2.93
N LEU A 107 12.95 7.78 -1.62
CA LEU A 107 13.83 6.94 -0.80
C LEU A 107 13.33 5.49 -0.76
N LEU A 108 12.03 5.27 -0.58
CA LEU A 108 11.45 3.93 -0.58
C LEU A 108 11.62 3.22 -1.94
N VAL A 109 11.41 3.93 -3.05
CA VAL A 109 11.61 3.36 -4.40
C VAL A 109 13.09 3.05 -4.64
N ALA A 110 14.00 3.96 -4.25
CA ALA A 110 15.44 3.77 -4.42
C ALA A 110 16.00 2.61 -3.56
N GLY A 111 15.36 2.32 -2.42
CA GLY A 111 15.77 1.22 -1.54
C GLY A 111 15.38 -0.18 -2.04
N HIS A 112 14.59 -0.30 -3.11
CA HIS A 112 14.13 -1.57 -3.68
C HIS A 112 13.49 -2.54 -2.66
N TYR A 113 12.86 -1.99 -1.61
CA TYR A 113 12.22 -2.78 -0.54
C TYR A 113 11.03 -3.60 -1.04
N LEU A 114 10.39 -3.16 -2.13
CA LEU A 114 9.22 -3.78 -2.73
C LEU A 114 9.44 -3.98 -4.22
N VAL A 115 8.75 -4.99 -4.77
CA VAL A 115 8.46 -5.10 -6.21
C VAL A 115 7.01 -4.66 -6.41
N PRO A 116 6.74 -3.42 -6.89
CA PRO A 116 5.38 -2.95 -7.09
C PRO A 116 4.65 -3.81 -8.13
N LEU A 117 3.38 -4.12 -7.85
CA LEU A 117 2.54 -4.89 -8.76
C LEU A 117 1.65 -3.94 -9.57
N PHE A 118 0.34 -4.09 -9.45
CA PHE A 118 -0.65 -3.36 -10.23
C PHE A 118 -1.82 -2.92 -9.35
N HIS A 119 -2.61 -1.97 -9.85
CA HIS A 119 -3.86 -1.53 -9.25
C HIS A 119 -4.87 -1.19 -10.36
N LEU A 120 -6.16 -1.14 -10.01
CA LEU A 120 -7.18 -0.57 -10.89
C LEU A 120 -7.22 0.94 -10.66
N GLY A 121 -6.97 1.73 -11.72
CA GLY A 121 -6.98 3.20 -11.66
C GLY A 121 -8.37 3.83 -11.68
N GLU A 122 -9.43 3.01 -11.70
CA GLU A 122 -10.82 3.44 -11.83
C GLU A 122 -11.71 2.73 -10.82
N GLN A 123 -12.82 3.38 -10.47
CA GLN A 123 -13.90 2.77 -9.71
C GLN A 123 -15.06 2.44 -10.64
N TRP A 124 -15.39 1.15 -10.77
CA TRP A 124 -16.52 0.71 -11.59
C TRP A 124 -17.79 0.56 -10.73
N VAL A 125 -18.86 1.26 -11.12
CA VAL A 125 -20.16 1.21 -10.43
C VAL A 125 -21.28 1.00 -11.45
N ALA A 126 -21.99 -0.11 -11.32
CA ALA A 126 -23.26 -0.31 -12.01
C ALA A 126 -24.41 0.28 -11.18
N ARG A 127 -25.30 1.04 -11.80
CA ARG A 127 -26.48 1.63 -11.13
C ARG A 127 -27.74 1.48 -11.96
N ARG A 128 -28.88 1.47 -11.29
CA ARG A 128 -30.17 1.60 -11.97
C ARG A 128 -30.32 3.02 -12.53
N ALA A 129 -30.96 3.16 -13.68
CA ALA A 129 -31.08 4.44 -14.40
C ALA A 129 -31.71 5.56 -13.55
N TYR A 130 -32.65 5.22 -12.66
CA TYR A 130 -33.35 6.17 -11.79
C TYR A 130 -32.56 6.63 -10.56
N ILE A 131 -31.38 6.07 -10.32
CA ILE A 131 -30.48 6.53 -9.25
C ILE A 131 -29.61 7.64 -9.83
N GLY A 132 -29.88 8.89 -9.41
CA GLY A 132 -29.09 10.06 -9.76
C GLY A 132 -27.83 10.18 -8.91
N HIS A 133 -26.83 10.90 -9.42
CA HIS A 133 -25.61 11.26 -8.72
C HIS A 133 -25.14 12.65 -9.17
N PRO A 134 -24.26 13.33 -8.41
CA PRO A 134 -23.70 14.60 -8.85
C PRO A 134 -22.88 14.44 -10.13
N ASP A 135 -22.86 15.47 -10.98
CA ASP A 135 -22.04 15.51 -12.20
C ASP A 135 -20.55 15.66 -11.88
N TYR A 136 -20.22 16.27 -10.72
CA TYR A 136 -18.85 16.36 -10.23
C TYR A 136 -18.51 15.13 -9.38
N LEU A 137 -17.30 14.60 -9.57
CA LEU A 137 -16.75 13.55 -8.72
C LEU A 137 -15.80 14.18 -7.68
N PRO A 138 -16.00 13.93 -6.37
CA PRO A 138 -15.03 14.28 -5.35
C PRO A 138 -13.66 13.65 -5.60
N LEU A 139 -12.62 14.21 -4.97
CA LEU A 139 -11.24 13.73 -5.08
C LEU A 139 -11.06 12.24 -4.75
N TYR A 140 -11.85 11.71 -3.82
CA TYR A 140 -11.83 10.30 -3.42
C TYR A 140 -12.72 9.38 -4.28
N GLY A 141 -13.28 9.88 -5.39
CA GLY A 141 -14.14 9.11 -6.27
C GLY A 141 -15.62 9.15 -5.87
N ALA A 142 -16.35 8.05 -6.13
CA ALA A 142 -17.81 8.05 -6.00
C ALA A 142 -18.26 8.18 -4.54
N TYR A 143 -19.11 9.18 -4.27
CA TYR A 143 -19.66 9.43 -2.94
C TYR A 143 -21.15 9.04 -2.87
N PHE A 144 -21.42 7.79 -2.46
CA PHE A 144 -22.78 7.22 -2.45
C PHE A 144 -23.80 7.99 -1.61
N PRO A 145 -23.47 8.60 -0.45
CA PRO A 145 -24.44 9.43 0.27
C PRO A 145 -24.93 10.65 -0.52
N GLY A 146 -24.18 11.08 -1.54
CA GLY A 146 -24.59 12.14 -2.46
C GLY A 146 -25.49 11.67 -3.60
N TRP A 147 -25.87 10.39 -3.65
CA TRP A 147 -26.74 9.82 -4.70
C TRP A 147 -28.20 9.83 -4.23
N TRP A 148 -29.15 9.86 -5.16
CA TRP A 148 -30.58 9.97 -4.82
C TRP A 148 -31.48 9.15 -5.75
N ASP A 149 -32.66 8.77 -5.26
CA ASP A 149 -33.73 8.24 -6.11
C ASP A 149 -34.47 9.39 -6.79
N GLN A 150 -34.31 9.52 -8.10
CA GLN A 150 -34.97 10.57 -8.89
C GLN A 150 -36.50 10.44 -8.86
N ARG A 151 -37.05 9.29 -8.47
CA ARG A 151 -38.50 9.05 -8.37
C ARG A 151 -39.08 9.58 -7.07
N ALA A 152 -38.27 9.69 -6.02
CA ALA A 152 -38.68 10.18 -4.70
C ALA A 152 -38.69 11.73 -4.62
N GLN A 153 -38.14 12.41 -5.62
CA GLN A 153 -38.16 13.87 -5.74
C GLN A 153 -39.39 14.40 -6.50
N LYS A 154 -40.39 13.56 -6.74
CA LYS A 154 -41.68 13.94 -7.33
C LYS A 154 -42.72 14.26 -6.28
#